data_AF-A0A8S2EXU3-F1
#
_entry.id   AF-A0A8S2EXU3-F1
#
_cell.length_a   1.000
_cell.length_b   1.000
_cell.length_c   1.000
_cell.angle_alpha   90.00
_cell.angle_beta   90.00
_cell.angle_gamma   90.00
#
_symmetry.space_group_name_H-M   'P 1'
#
loop_
_entity.id
_entity.type
_entity.pdbx_description
1 polymer ?
#
loop_
_entity_poly.entity_id
_entity_poly.type
_entity_poly.pdbx_seq_one_letter_code
_entity_poly.pdbx_strand_id
1 'polypeptide(L)'
;HVSSTFYPRTFYPYIAVIAENRNVPLLITVISNVLEHIPATWPIQLFHGPDNGYKLFKDSVLSESIRNYLEYDYVGAPWNLSNPRAVGNGGFSLRSRSKTLEVLEIREYTGRGNEDEWYSVYLHDVNAKFAPSSVARTFAVETQYYRQPMAIHKLIYLKPLQTKQLCTMCPEAKHILKDCP
;
A
#
# COMPACT_ATOMS: atom_id res chain seq x y z
N HIS A 1 -28.97 -8.40 19.92
CA HIS A 1 -28.06 -7.29 20.30
C HIS A 1 -26.67 -7.59 19.76
N VAL A 2 -26.31 -7.02 18.61
CA VAL A 2 -25.00 -7.21 17.99
C VAL A 2 -24.10 -6.05 18.43
N SER A 3 -23.06 -6.38 19.17
CA SER A 3 -22.02 -5.45 19.59
C SER A 3 -21.22 -5.00 18.37
N SER A 4 -21.33 -3.72 18.02
CA SER A 4 -20.47 -3.07 17.05
C SER A 4 -19.09 -2.86 17.69
N THR A 5 -18.11 -3.66 17.31
CA THR A 5 -16.70 -3.34 17.56
C THR A 5 -16.32 -2.13 16.70
N PHE A 6 -16.49 -0.94 17.27
CA PHE A 6 -15.89 0.28 16.77
C PHE A 6 -14.38 0.10 16.78
N TYR A 7 -13.74 0.10 15.60
CA TYR A 7 -12.32 0.37 15.51
C TYR A 7 -12.04 1.71 16.21
N PRO A 8 -11.09 1.79 17.16
CA PRO A 8 -10.80 3.05 17.83
C PRO A 8 -10.32 4.05 16.77
N ARG A 9 -11.09 5.12 16.56
CA ARG A 9 -10.60 6.28 15.79
C ARG A 9 -9.37 6.78 16.53
N THR A 10 -8.20 6.67 15.92
CA THR A 10 -7.01 7.36 16.39
C THR A 10 -7.32 8.85 16.43
N PHE A 11 -7.47 9.38 17.64
CA PHE A 11 -7.74 10.79 17.85
C PHE A 11 -6.42 11.54 17.74
N TYR A 12 -6.23 12.26 16.63
CA TYR A 12 -5.14 13.19 16.47
C TYR A 12 -5.63 14.55 16.99
N PRO A 13 -5.05 15.09 18.08
CA PRO A 13 -5.50 16.38 18.64
C PRO A 13 -5.31 17.53 17.65
N TYR A 14 -4.40 17.38 16.69
CA TYR A 14 -4.10 18.34 15.65
C TYR A 14 -3.76 17.61 14.34
N ILE A 15 -4.14 18.21 13.20
CA ILE A 15 -3.85 17.73 11.85
C ILE A 15 -3.33 18.94 11.07
N ALA A 16 -2.24 18.78 10.34
CA ALA A 16 -1.79 19.80 9.40
C ALA A 16 -2.45 19.58 8.03
N VAL A 17 -2.97 20.65 7.44
CA VAL A 17 -3.60 20.62 6.11
C VAL A 17 -2.80 21.51 5.17
N ILE A 18 -2.37 20.95 4.05
CA ILE A 18 -1.75 21.68 2.94
C ILE A 18 -2.71 21.63 1.77
N ALA A 19 -3.14 22.79 1.27
CA ALA A 19 -4.01 22.89 0.09
C ALA A 19 -3.31 23.73 -0.99
N GLU A 20 -2.78 23.08 -2.02
CA GLU A 20 -2.08 23.73 -3.13
C GLU A 20 -2.59 23.21 -4.49
N ASN A 21 -3.57 23.92 -5.03
CA ASN A 21 -4.23 23.53 -6.28
C ASN A 21 -3.45 23.93 -7.54
N ARG A 22 -2.45 24.81 -7.42
CA ARG A 22 -1.65 25.28 -8.56
C ARG A 22 -0.59 24.24 -8.91
N ASN A 23 -0.18 24.22 -10.17
CA ASN A 23 0.95 23.42 -10.62
C ASN A 23 2.27 24.06 -10.14
N VAL A 24 2.77 23.63 -8.98
CA VAL A 24 3.97 24.20 -8.34
C VAL A 24 5.17 23.29 -8.55
N PRO A 25 6.24 23.73 -9.26
CA PRO A 25 7.42 22.90 -9.50
C PRO A 25 8.16 22.43 -8.24
N LEU A 26 8.08 23.21 -7.16
CA LEU A 26 8.79 22.95 -5.90
C LEU A 26 7.85 22.47 -4.78
N LEU A 27 6.70 21.87 -5.13
CA LEU A 27 5.70 21.46 -4.15
C LEU A 27 6.27 20.49 -3.10
N ILE A 28 7.10 19.54 -3.52
CA ILE A 28 7.77 18.62 -2.59
C ILE A 28 8.69 19.37 -1.62
N THR A 29 9.48 20.34 -2.10
CA THR A 29 10.33 21.16 -1.23
C THR A 29 9.51 21.92 -0.19
N VAL A 30 8.35 22.47 -0.59
CA VAL A 30 7.43 23.15 0.34
C VAL A 30 6.88 22.17 1.37
N ILE A 31 6.46 20.98 0.95
CA ILE A 31 5.94 19.93 1.86
C ILE A 31 7.04 19.48 2.84
N SER A 32 8.25 19.20 2.36
CA SER A 32 9.39 18.83 3.19
C SER A 32 9.73 19.91 4.21
N ASN A 33 9.77 21.18 3.78
CA ASN A 33 10.01 22.30 4.69
C ASN A 33 8.91 22.39 5.77
N VAL A 34 7.64 22.19 5.42
CA VAL A 34 6.55 22.15 6.41
C VAL A 34 6.73 20.99 7.38
N LEU A 35 7.04 19.79 6.88
CA LEU A 35 7.27 18.59 7.70
C LEU A 35 8.41 18.77 8.70
N GLU A 36 9.45 19.52 8.36
CA GLU A 36 10.57 19.83 9.25
C GLU A 36 10.20 20.79 10.39
N HIS A 37 9.13 21.58 10.23
CA HIS A 37 8.76 22.65 11.16
C HIS A 37 7.47 22.37 11.95
N ILE A 38 6.79 21.25 11.69
CA ILE A 38 5.64 20.81 12.48
C ILE A 38 5.99 19.61 13.36
N PRO A 39 5.27 19.37 14.47
CA PRO A 39 5.48 18.16 15.26
C PRO A 39 5.27 16.89 14.45
N ALA A 40 6.19 15.94 14.53
CA ALA A 40 6.11 14.65 13.82
C ALA A 40 4.86 13.81 14.18
N THR A 41 4.15 14.17 15.27
CA THR A 41 2.90 13.54 15.69
C THR A 41 1.67 14.06 14.95
N TRP A 42 1.79 15.14 14.19
CA TRP A 42 0.68 15.70 13.42
C TRP A 42 0.59 14.99 12.07
N PRO A 43 -0.48 14.24 11.78
CA PRO A 43 -0.70 13.74 10.43
C PRO A 43 -0.90 14.93 9.47
N ILE A 44 -0.44 14.77 8.23
CA ILE A 44 -0.67 15.73 7.15
C ILE A 44 -1.75 15.20 6.20
N GLN A 45 -2.72 16.06 5.86
CA GLN A 45 -3.54 15.90 4.66
C GLN A 45 -3.10 16.90 3.60
N LEU A 46 -2.75 16.40 2.42
CA LEU A 46 -2.39 17.20 1.25
C LEU A 46 -3.52 17.17 0.23
N PHE A 47 -4.08 18.35 -0.06
CA PHE A 47 -4.95 18.59 -1.20
C PHE A 47 -4.13 19.26 -2.30
N HIS A 48 -4.10 18.67 -3.48
CA HIS A 48 -3.34 19.21 -4.61
C HIS A 48 -4.13 19.15 -5.90
N GLY A 49 -3.78 20.02 -6.86
CA GLY A 49 -4.37 20.00 -8.19
C GLY A 49 -3.99 18.72 -8.96
N PRO A 50 -4.77 18.31 -9.98
CA PRO A 50 -4.55 17.05 -10.70
C PRO A 50 -3.15 16.94 -11.32
N ASP A 51 -2.58 18.07 -11.74
CA ASP A 51 -1.25 18.14 -12.37
C ASP A 51 -0.09 17.90 -11.40
N ASN A 52 -0.32 18.07 -10.10
CA ASN A 52 0.70 17.86 -9.08
C ASN A 52 0.88 16.37 -8.74
N GLY A 53 -0.14 15.53 -8.97
CA GLY A 53 -0.11 14.13 -8.54
C GLY A 53 1.08 13.38 -9.12
N TYR A 54 1.28 13.47 -10.43
CA TYR A 54 2.42 12.82 -11.09
C TYR A 54 3.77 13.32 -10.54
N LYS A 55 3.92 14.62 -10.25
CA LYS A 55 5.16 15.21 -9.69
C LYS A 55 5.40 14.76 -8.26
N LEU A 56 4.38 14.83 -7.41
CA LEU A 56 4.44 14.36 -6.03
C LEU A 56 4.84 12.89 -5.95
N PHE A 57 4.27 12.06 -6.84
CA PHE A 57 4.70 10.68 -6.96
C PHE A 57 6.13 10.61 -7.46
N LYS A 58 6.46 11.19 -8.63
CA LYS A 58 7.79 11.12 -9.29
C LYS A 58 8.94 11.60 -8.41
N ASP A 59 8.74 12.67 -7.65
CA ASP A 59 9.79 13.32 -6.86
C ASP A 59 9.85 12.74 -5.43
N SER A 60 8.98 11.77 -5.10
CA SER A 60 9.10 11.00 -3.86
C SER A 60 10.17 9.91 -3.97
N VAL A 61 10.80 9.58 -2.85
CA VAL A 61 11.73 8.43 -2.74
C VAL A 61 11.02 7.10 -3.08
N LEU A 62 9.70 7.04 -2.89
CA LEU A 62 8.90 5.86 -3.25
C LEU A 62 8.71 5.71 -4.76
N SER A 63 8.85 6.78 -5.55
CA SER A 63 8.55 6.77 -6.99
C SER A 63 9.38 5.77 -7.75
N GLU A 64 10.70 5.76 -7.49
CA GLU A 64 11.63 4.90 -8.19
C GLU A 64 11.38 3.44 -7.83
N SER A 65 11.15 3.19 -6.54
CA SER A 65 10.81 1.89 -6.01
C SER A 65 9.51 1.36 -6.62
N ILE A 66 8.47 2.19 -6.79
CA ILE A 66 7.17 1.70 -7.29
C ILE A 66 6.97 1.77 -8.81
N ARG A 67 7.84 2.47 -9.56
CA ARG A 67 7.66 2.77 -10.99
C ARG A 67 7.40 1.53 -11.84
N ASN A 68 8.14 0.46 -11.56
CA ASN A 68 8.07 -0.80 -12.31
C ASN A 68 6.74 -1.55 -12.09
N TYR A 69 5.91 -1.12 -11.12
CA TYR A 69 4.62 -1.75 -10.87
C TYR A 69 3.44 -0.92 -11.42
N LEU A 70 3.68 0.33 -11.86
CA LEU A 70 2.62 1.21 -12.37
C LEU A 70 2.06 0.77 -13.73
N GLU A 71 2.72 -0.18 -14.40
CA GLU A 71 2.18 -0.81 -15.61
C GLU A 71 1.06 -1.83 -15.32
N TYR A 72 0.80 -2.13 -14.04
CA TYR A 72 -0.25 -3.04 -13.59
C TYR A 72 -1.36 -2.24 -12.89
N ASP A 73 -2.60 -2.65 -13.12
CA ASP A 73 -3.77 -2.11 -12.43
C ASP A 73 -3.91 -2.63 -11.01
N TYR A 74 -3.31 -3.78 -10.69
CA TYR A 74 -3.26 -4.30 -9.33
C TYR A 74 -1.97 -5.04 -9.02
N VAL A 75 -1.33 -4.66 -7.92
CA VAL A 75 -0.21 -5.39 -7.31
C VAL A 75 -0.34 -5.41 -5.79
N GLY A 76 -0.10 -6.57 -5.21
CA GLY A 76 -0.04 -6.83 -3.77
C GLY A 76 0.95 -7.95 -3.48
N ALA A 77 0.94 -8.49 -2.27
CA ALA A 77 1.76 -9.67 -1.97
C ALA A 77 1.13 -10.91 -2.66
N PRO A 78 1.91 -11.76 -3.34
CA PRO A 78 1.37 -12.97 -3.93
C PRO A 78 1.14 -14.05 -2.86
N TRP A 79 0.00 -14.75 -2.99
CA TRP A 79 -0.37 -15.86 -2.13
C TRP A 79 -0.08 -17.23 -2.78
N ASN A 80 0.35 -18.22 -1.99
CA ASN A 80 0.48 -19.62 -2.40
C ASN A 80 -0.90 -20.29 -2.40
N LEU A 81 -1.79 -19.83 -3.27
CA LEU A 81 -3.13 -20.37 -3.43
C LEU A 81 -3.23 -21.12 -4.77
N SER A 82 -4.15 -22.06 -4.86
CA SER A 82 -4.44 -22.79 -6.10
C SER A 82 -4.91 -21.87 -7.25
N ASN A 83 -5.25 -20.61 -6.93
CA ASN A 83 -5.61 -19.59 -7.92
C ASN A 83 -4.38 -18.72 -8.25
N PRO A 84 -3.84 -18.78 -9.47
CA PRO A 84 -2.65 -18.01 -9.90
C PRO A 84 -2.88 -16.48 -9.96
N ARG A 85 -4.09 -16.02 -9.67
CA ARG A 85 -4.50 -14.61 -9.70
C ARG A 85 -4.49 -13.92 -8.33
N ALA A 86 -4.03 -14.63 -7.30
CA ALA A 86 -4.19 -14.24 -5.92
C ALA A 86 -3.01 -13.38 -5.44
N VAL A 87 -2.99 -12.11 -5.87
CA VAL A 87 -2.17 -11.08 -5.23
C VAL A 87 -3.08 -10.18 -4.42
N GLY A 88 -2.60 -9.72 -3.28
CA GLY A 88 -3.29 -8.76 -2.44
C GLY A 88 -2.49 -8.47 -1.18
N ASN A 89 -2.78 -7.36 -0.55
CA ASN A 89 -2.21 -6.98 0.73
C ASN A 89 -2.98 -5.77 1.25
N GLY A 90 -3.80 -5.99 2.28
CA GLY A 90 -4.68 -4.97 2.87
C GLY A 90 -3.93 -3.78 3.49
N GLY A 91 -2.62 -3.91 3.75
CA GLY A 91 -1.79 -2.83 4.26
C GLY A 91 -0.93 -2.12 3.21
N PHE A 92 -0.66 -2.76 2.06
CA PHE A 92 0.22 -2.21 1.04
C PHE A 92 -0.04 -2.85 -0.34
N SER A 93 -0.84 -2.19 -1.17
CA SER A 93 -1.12 -2.56 -2.55
C SER A 93 -1.24 -1.31 -3.43
N LEU A 94 -0.94 -1.44 -4.73
CA LEU A 94 -1.22 -0.38 -5.71
C LEU A 94 -2.40 -0.79 -6.58
N ARG A 95 -3.28 0.17 -6.84
CA ARG A 95 -4.54 -0.01 -7.56
C ARG A 95 -4.75 1.12 -8.54
N SER A 96 -5.10 0.78 -9.77
CA SER A 96 -5.56 1.75 -10.76
C SER A 96 -6.91 2.32 -10.33
N ARG A 97 -6.96 3.64 -10.11
CA ARG A 97 -8.20 4.33 -9.73
C ARG A 97 -9.32 4.08 -10.74
N SER A 98 -9.00 4.06 -12.02
CA SER A 98 -9.99 3.83 -13.09
C SER A 98 -10.64 2.45 -12.96
N LYS A 99 -9.83 1.39 -12.81
CA LYS A 99 -10.32 0.01 -12.63
C LYS A 99 -11.02 -0.21 -11.30
N THR A 100 -10.56 0.45 -10.24
CA THR A 100 -11.26 0.44 -8.94
C THR A 100 -12.65 1.06 -9.05
N LEU A 101 -12.81 2.19 -9.74
CA LEU A 101 -14.14 2.79 -9.92
C LEU A 101 -15.03 1.93 -10.82
N GLU A 102 -14.50 1.43 -11.93
CA GLU A 102 -15.23 0.56 -12.87
C GLU A 102 -15.77 -0.68 -12.16
N VAL A 103 -14.98 -1.33 -11.30
CA VAL A 103 -15.45 -2.53 -10.58
C VAL A 103 -16.49 -2.18 -9.51
N LEU A 104 -16.39 -1.03 -8.85
CA LEU A 104 -17.34 -0.59 -7.83
C LEU A 104 -18.71 -0.20 -8.43
N GLU A 105 -18.77 0.14 -9.72
CA GLU A 105 -20.04 0.36 -10.43
C GLU A 105 -20.82 -0.95 -10.66
N ILE A 106 -20.12 -2.08 -10.77
CA ILE A 106 -20.73 -3.38 -11.10
C ILE A 106 -20.71 -4.40 -9.95
N ARG A 107 -19.93 -4.15 -8.90
CA ARG A 107 -19.80 -5.02 -7.72
C ARG A 107 -19.91 -4.22 -6.43
N GLU A 108 -20.81 -4.65 -5.56
CA GLU A 108 -20.94 -4.09 -4.21
C GLU A 108 -19.97 -4.78 -3.23
N TYR A 109 -19.21 -3.97 -2.48
CA TYR A 109 -18.46 -4.47 -1.33
C TYR A 109 -19.34 -4.41 -0.07
N THR A 110 -19.78 -5.58 0.39
CA THR A 110 -20.70 -5.71 1.55
C THR A 110 -20.01 -5.59 2.92
N GLY A 111 -18.69 -5.33 2.94
CA GLY A 111 -17.90 -5.34 4.17
C GLY A 111 -17.63 -6.74 4.73
N ARG A 112 -18.00 -7.81 4.01
CA ARG A 112 -17.67 -9.19 4.36
C ARG A 112 -16.39 -9.64 3.66
N GLY A 113 -15.47 -10.21 4.43
CA GLY A 113 -14.17 -10.66 3.93
C GLY A 113 -13.10 -9.57 4.00
N ASN A 114 -11.89 -9.89 3.57
CA ASN A 114 -10.82 -8.90 3.46
C ASN A 114 -10.99 -8.10 2.15
N GLU A 115 -10.72 -6.81 2.22
CA GLU A 115 -10.90 -5.88 1.10
C GLU A 115 -9.96 -6.20 -0.08
N ASP A 116 -8.71 -6.55 0.22
CA ASP A 116 -7.70 -6.91 -0.78
C ASP A 116 -8.05 -8.22 -1.49
N GLU A 117 -8.57 -9.21 -0.76
CA GLU A 117 -9.13 -10.42 -1.35
C GLU A 117 -10.30 -10.08 -2.29
N TRP A 118 -11.21 -9.20 -1.88
CA TRP A 118 -12.32 -8.75 -2.72
C TRP A 118 -11.82 -8.12 -4.03
N TYR A 119 -10.86 -7.19 -3.96
CA TYR A 119 -10.28 -6.59 -5.17
C TYR A 119 -9.54 -7.62 -6.03
N SER A 120 -8.82 -8.56 -5.41
CA SER A 120 -8.12 -9.62 -6.14
C SER A 120 -9.06 -10.50 -6.96
N VAL A 121 -10.30 -10.69 -6.49
CA VAL A 121 -11.32 -11.49 -7.17
C VAL A 121 -11.98 -10.68 -8.27
N TYR A 122 -12.46 -9.48 -7.96
CA TYR A 122 -13.40 -8.77 -8.82
C TYR A 122 -12.76 -7.82 -9.83
N LEU A 123 -11.51 -7.38 -9.65
CA LEU A 123 -10.83 -6.55 -10.66
C LEU A 123 -10.64 -7.27 -12.01
N HIS A 124 -10.75 -8.60 -12.03
CA HIS A 124 -10.81 -9.36 -13.28
C HIS A 124 -12.05 -9.08 -14.11
N ASP A 125 -13.19 -8.74 -13.50
CA ASP A 125 -14.44 -8.49 -14.21
C ASP A 125 -14.37 -7.24 -15.09
N VAL A 126 -13.44 -6.34 -14.77
CA VAL A 126 -13.16 -5.09 -15.50
C VAL A 126 -11.86 -5.16 -16.30
N ASN A 127 -11.37 -6.38 -16.55
CA ASN A 127 -10.15 -6.66 -17.31
C ASN A 127 -8.91 -5.90 -16.78
N ALA A 128 -8.78 -5.73 -15.46
CA ALA A 128 -7.60 -5.13 -14.87
C ALA A 128 -6.36 -6.00 -15.13
N LYS A 129 -5.21 -5.35 -15.37
CA LYS A 129 -3.91 -6.02 -15.54
C LYS A 129 -3.25 -6.26 -14.19
N PHE A 130 -3.10 -7.52 -13.81
CA PHE A 130 -2.48 -7.90 -12.53
C PHE A 130 -0.97 -8.12 -12.70
N ALA A 131 -0.19 -7.76 -11.67
CA ALA A 131 1.22 -8.13 -11.60
C ALA A 131 1.36 -9.67 -11.50
N PRO A 132 2.15 -10.31 -12.36
CA PRO A 132 2.41 -11.75 -12.22
C PRO A 132 3.16 -12.01 -10.90
N SER A 133 3.00 -13.19 -10.30
CA SER A 133 3.60 -13.52 -9.00
C SER A 133 5.12 -13.31 -8.95
N SER A 134 5.82 -13.51 -10.09
CA SER A 134 7.27 -13.27 -10.22
C SER A 134 7.66 -11.81 -9.97
N VAL A 135 6.80 -10.86 -10.33
CA VAL A 135 6.93 -9.41 -10.10
C VAL A 135 6.33 -9.03 -8.76
N ALA A 136 5.14 -9.52 -8.43
CA ALA A 136 4.43 -9.19 -7.20
C ALA A 136 5.24 -9.51 -5.93
N ARG A 137 6.04 -10.60 -5.94
CA ARG A 137 6.90 -10.95 -4.80
C ARG A 137 8.05 -9.96 -4.58
N THR A 138 8.46 -9.19 -5.61
CA THR A 138 9.44 -8.12 -5.45
C THR A 138 8.80 -6.86 -4.88
N PHE A 139 7.49 -6.70 -5.07
CA PHE A 139 6.70 -5.63 -4.49
C PHE A 139 6.46 -5.85 -2.99
N ALA A 140 5.83 -6.97 -2.64
CA ALA A 140 5.55 -7.31 -1.25
C ALA A 140 5.60 -8.82 -1.01
N VAL A 141 5.96 -9.23 0.20
CA VAL A 141 6.01 -10.63 0.62
C VAL A 141 5.00 -10.91 1.71
N GLU A 142 4.26 -12.02 1.56
CA GLU A 142 3.41 -12.60 2.60
C GLU A 142 3.62 -14.10 2.70
N THR A 143 3.25 -14.86 1.66
CA THR A 143 3.45 -16.33 1.62
C THR A 143 4.52 -16.75 0.60
N GLN A 144 4.71 -15.98 -0.46
CA GLN A 144 5.75 -16.20 -1.46
C GLN A 144 6.99 -15.36 -1.13
N TYR A 145 8.05 -16.03 -0.71
CA TYR A 145 9.29 -15.37 -0.32
C TYR A 145 10.02 -14.71 -1.49
N TYR A 146 10.56 -13.52 -1.20
CA TYR A 146 11.56 -12.84 -2.00
C TYR A 146 12.59 -12.23 -1.05
N ARG A 147 13.86 -12.19 -1.46
CA ARG A 147 14.96 -11.81 -0.56
C ARG A 147 14.93 -10.33 -0.16
N GLN A 148 14.55 -9.46 -1.11
CA GLN A 148 14.59 -8.01 -0.94
C GLN A 148 13.29 -7.38 -1.47
N PRO A 149 12.15 -7.64 -0.82
CA PRO A 149 10.89 -7.02 -1.23
C PRO A 149 10.85 -5.57 -0.76
N MET A 150 10.01 -4.74 -1.37
CA MET A 150 9.80 -3.39 -0.88
C MET A 150 8.99 -3.36 0.43
N ALA A 151 8.08 -4.32 0.61
CA ALA A 151 7.22 -4.41 1.79
C ALA A 151 7.03 -5.86 2.26
N ILE A 152 6.61 -5.99 3.52
CA ILE A 152 6.36 -7.26 4.18
C ILE A 152 4.95 -7.20 4.80
N HIS A 153 4.17 -8.28 4.63
CA HIS A 153 2.88 -8.47 5.26
C HIS A 153 2.87 -9.81 6.02
N LYS A 154 2.44 -9.80 7.29
CA LYS A 154 2.22 -11.00 8.13
C LYS A 154 3.30 -12.09 7.99
N LEU A 155 4.46 -11.85 8.59
CA LEU A 155 5.61 -12.78 8.59
C LEU A 155 5.31 -14.19 9.09
N ILE A 156 4.22 -14.38 9.84
CA ILE A 156 3.76 -15.68 10.37
C ILE A 156 3.58 -16.76 9.30
N TYR A 157 3.41 -16.40 8.03
CA TYR A 157 3.24 -17.34 6.94
C TYR A 157 4.55 -17.81 6.30
N LEU A 158 5.69 -17.24 6.71
CA LEU A 158 7.01 -17.60 6.19
C LEU A 158 7.73 -18.61 7.09
N LYS A 159 8.67 -19.35 6.50
CA LYS A 159 9.54 -20.26 7.26
C LYS A 159 10.48 -19.45 8.17
N PRO A 160 10.90 -19.98 9.34
CA PRO A 160 11.77 -19.26 10.28
C PRO A 160 13.06 -18.69 9.65
N LEU A 161 13.67 -19.42 8.70
CA LEU A 161 14.86 -18.95 8.00
C LEU A 161 14.57 -17.73 7.11
N GLN A 162 13.42 -17.74 6.41
CA GLN A 162 12.99 -16.64 5.55
C GLN A 162 12.66 -15.40 6.39
N THR A 163 11.95 -15.58 7.50
CA THR A 163 11.66 -14.52 8.47
C THR A 163 12.96 -13.91 9.01
N LYS A 164 13.91 -14.73 9.46
CA LYS A 164 15.22 -14.26 9.93
C LYS A 164 15.97 -13.46 8.86
N GLN A 165 15.95 -13.92 7.61
CA GLN A 165 16.59 -13.22 6.50
C GLN A 165 15.94 -11.84 6.26
N LEU A 166 14.61 -11.76 6.24
CA LEU A 166 13.90 -10.49 6.04
C LEU A 166 14.13 -9.51 7.20
N CYS A 167 14.08 -9.99 8.45
CA CYS A 167 14.36 -9.16 9.63
C CYS A 167 15.83 -8.73 9.74
N THR A 168 16.74 -9.41 9.05
CA THR A 168 18.14 -8.98 8.93
C THR A 168 18.29 -7.87 7.88
N MET A 169 17.49 -7.91 6.81
CA MET A 169 17.47 -6.88 5.76
C MET A 169 16.83 -5.57 6.22
N CYS A 170 15.89 -5.64 7.17
CA CYS A 170 15.25 -4.48 7.79
C CYS A 170 15.38 -4.59 9.32
N PRO A 171 16.53 -4.22 9.91
CA PRO A 171 16.77 -4.32 11.34
C PRO A 171 15.73 -3.56 12.18
N GLU A 172 15.19 -2.47 11.66
CA GLU A 172 14.16 -1.65 12.28
C GLU A 172 12.86 -2.43 12.48
N ALA A 173 12.58 -3.42 11.63
CA ALA A 173 11.40 -4.27 11.73
C ALA A 173 11.35 -5.01 13.09
N LYS A 174 12.48 -5.24 13.76
CA LYS A 174 12.54 -5.85 15.10
C LYS A 174 11.83 -5.03 16.17
N HIS A 175 11.71 -3.71 15.97
CA HIS A 175 11.03 -2.83 16.92
C HIS A 175 9.50 -2.82 16.73
N ILE A 176 9.01 -3.34 15.61
CA ILE A 176 7.60 -3.26 15.21
C ILE A 176 6.96 -4.65 15.14
N LEU A 177 7.70 -5.62 14.59
CA LEU A 177 7.25 -6.98 14.34
C LEU A 177 7.75 -7.89 15.47
N LYS A 178 6.82 -8.36 16.30
CA LYS A 178 7.09 -9.31 17.40
C LYS A 178 7.66 -10.64 16.90
N ASP A 179 7.43 -10.96 15.62
CA ASP A 179 7.83 -12.21 14.98
C ASP A 179 9.24 -12.14 14.37
N CYS A 180 9.93 -11.00 14.49
CA CYS A 180 11.31 -10.88 14.07
C CYS A 180 12.28 -11.40 15.15
N PRO A 181 13.12 -12.42 14.85
CA PRO A 181 14.08 -12.97 15.78
C PRO A 181 15.36 -12.13 15.98
#